data_AF-A0A821LFP7-F1
#
_entry.id   AF-A0A821LFP7-F1
#
_cell.length_a   1.000
_cell.length_b   1.000
_cell.length_c   1.000
_cell.angle_alpha   90.00
_cell.angle_beta   90.00
_cell.angle_gamma   90.00
#
_symmetry.space_group_name_H-M   'P 1'
#
loop_
_entity.id
_entity.type
_entity.pdbx_description
1 polymer ?
#
loop_
_entity_poly.entity_id
_entity_poly.type
_entity_poly.pdbx_seq_one_letter_code
_entity_poly.pdbx_strand_id
1 'polypeptide(L)'
;FHEPTRKVLLPEKNAVFDELIRYCVHDDQNQRPSALELETTFVTYKRVFEKHIRVHHQNYEEQSVEVKNRIFQEFYNSFHPKASAALKEKFPKASSRAQIIIDPDGVKQLLLMLLQAATQEE
;
A
#
# COMPACT_ATOMS: atom_id res chain seq x y z
N PHE A 1 29.03 9.09 -1.27
CA PHE A 1 28.70 7.93 -0.41
C PHE A 1 27.21 7.65 -0.54
N HIS A 2 26.83 6.67 -1.38
CA HIS A 2 25.44 6.21 -1.43
C HIS A 2 25.26 5.21 -0.29
N GLU A 3 24.49 5.57 0.73
CA GLU A 3 24.06 4.63 1.77
C GLU A 3 23.38 3.42 1.11
N PRO A 4 23.64 2.19 1.57
CA PRO A 4 22.90 1.04 1.12
C PRO A 4 21.45 1.27 1.54
N THR A 5 20.55 1.38 0.56
CA THR A 5 19.11 1.50 0.78
C THR A 5 18.67 0.28 1.58
N ARG A 6 18.60 0.42 2.91
CA ARG A 6 18.06 -0.58 3.85
C ARG A 6 16.72 -1.06 3.32
N LYS A 7 16.71 -2.26 2.71
CA LYS A 7 15.54 -2.82 2.04
C LYS A 7 14.67 -3.43 3.12
N VAL A 8 13.62 -2.71 3.49
CA VAL A 8 12.57 -3.25 4.35
C VAL A 8 11.88 -4.38 3.57
N LEU A 9 12.17 -5.62 3.94
CA LEU A 9 11.46 -6.77 3.42
C LEU A 9 10.09 -6.83 4.09
N LEU A 10 9.06 -6.98 3.27
CA LEU A 10 7.72 -7.27 3.75
C LEU A 10 7.70 -8.68 4.35
N PRO A 11 6.94 -8.91 5.43
CA PRO A 11 6.90 -10.22 6.09
C PRO A 11 6.30 -11.32 5.21
N GLU A 12 6.62 -12.58 5.56
CA GLU A 12 6.16 -13.78 4.83
C GLU A 12 4.64 -13.95 4.87
N LYS A 13 3.99 -13.60 5.98
CA LYS A 13 2.53 -13.47 6.06
C LYS A 13 2.16 -12.02 5.85
N ASN A 14 1.62 -11.73 4.68
CA ASN A 14 1.29 -10.37 4.30
C ASN A 14 -0.15 -10.32 3.80
N ALA A 15 -1.03 -9.79 4.66
CA ALA A 15 -2.44 -9.63 4.38
C ALA A 15 -2.72 -8.83 3.09
N VAL A 16 -1.81 -7.93 2.69
CA VAL A 16 -1.89 -7.21 1.41
C VAL A 16 -1.74 -8.18 0.24
N PHE A 17 -0.78 -9.12 0.30
CA PHE A 17 -0.63 -10.12 -0.77
C PHE A 17 -1.83 -11.06 -0.81
N ASP A 18 -2.33 -11.52 0.33
CA ASP A 18 -3.51 -12.40 0.38
C ASP A 18 -4.74 -11.73 -0.23
N GLU A 19 -4.93 -10.44 0.04
CA GLU A 19 -6.04 -9.65 -0.50
C GLU A 19 -5.86 -9.36 -1.99
N LEU A 20 -4.66 -8.97 -2.42
CA LEU A 20 -4.35 -8.73 -3.83
C LEU A 20 -4.48 -10.00 -4.67
N ILE A 21 -3.99 -11.14 -4.17
CA ILE A 21 -4.18 -12.45 -4.81
C ILE A 21 -5.67 -12.74 -4.96
N ARG A 22 -6.46 -12.53 -3.89
CA ARG A 22 -7.92 -12.72 -3.92
C ARG A 22 -8.60 -11.85 -4.98
N TYR A 23 -8.17 -10.59 -5.13
CA TYR A 23 -8.71 -9.71 -6.16
C TYR A 23 -8.28 -10.11 -7.58
N CYS A 24 -7.07 -10.61 -7.77
CA CYS A 24 -6.58 -11.09 -9.06
C CYS A 24 -7.34 -12.32 -9.58
N VAL A 25 -7.76 -13.20 -8.67
CA VAL A 25 -8.49 -14.44 -9.02
C VAL A 25 -10.01 -14.29 -8.97
N HIS A 26 -10.52 -13.06 -8.87
CA HIS A 26 -11.95 -12.81 -8.80
C HIS A 26 -12.67 -13.33 -10.05
N ASP A 27 -13.84 -13.96 -9.89
CA ASP A 27 -14.59 -14.55 -11.02
C ASP A 27 -15.04 -13.49 -12.02
N ASP A 28 -15.58 -12.35 -11.53
CA ASP A 28 -15.88 -11.18 -12.36
C ASP A 28 -14.59 -10.46 -12.80
N GLN A 29 -14.34 -10.42 -14.11
CA GLN A 29 -13.19 -9.75 -14.72
C GLN A 29 -13.17 -8.24 -14.45
N ASN A 30 -14.33 -7.59 -14.33
CA ASN A 30 -14.41 -6.15 -14.04
C ASN A 30 -14.04 -5.84 -12.58
N GLN A 31 -14.05 -6.86 -11.72
CA GLN A 31 -13.59 -6.76 -10.34
C GLN A 31 -12.10 -7.09 -10.19
N ARG A 32 -11.45 -7.59 -11.25
CA ARG A 32 -10.00 -7.86 -11.20
C ARG A 32 -9.24 -6.54 -11.27
N PRO A 33 -8.21 -6.37 -10.43
CA PRO A 33 -7.40 -5.18 -10.45
C PRO A 33 -6.56 -5.15 -11.74
N SER A 34 -6.38 -3.96 -12.29
CA SER A 34 -5.44 -3.77 -13.39
C SER A 34 -4.00 -3.95 -12.91
N ALA A 35 -3.06 -4.21 -13.83
CA ALA A 35 -1.63 -4.25 -13.48
C ALA A 35 -1.16 -2.92 -12.83
N LEU A 36 -1.71 -1.79 -13.28
CA LEU A 36 -1.42 -0.46 -12.73
C LEU A 36 -1.98 -0.28 -11.30
N GLU A 37 -3.17 -0.84 -11.03
CA GLU A 37 -3.80 -0.84 -9.70
C GLU A 37 -2.99 -1.69 -8.72
N LEU A 38 -2.53 -2.87 -9.17
CA LEU A 38 -1.63 -3.73 -8.39
C LEU A 38 -0.32 -3.03 -8.07
N GLU A 39 0.37 -2.49 -9.08
CA GLU A 39 1.64 -1.79 -8.89
C GLU A 39 1.47 -0.58 -7.97
N THR A 40 0.43 0.23 -8.18
CA THR A 40 0.12 1.38 -7.31
C THR A 40 -0.08 0.93 -5.87
N THR A 41 -0.83 -0.15 -5.65
CA THR A 41 -1.09 -0.69 -4.31
C THR A 41 0.23 -1.12 -3.66
N PHE A 42 1.05 -1.92 -4.33
CA PHE A 42 2.33 -2.37 -3.80
C PHE A 42 3.28 -1.22 -3.48
N VAL A 43 3.43 -0.27 -4.41
CA VAL A 43 4.32 0.89 -4.21
C VAL A 43 3.85 1.74 -3.03
N THR A 44 2.54 1.92 -2.88
CA THR A 44 1.95 2.69 -1.78
C THR A 44 2.25 2.03 -0.43
N TYR A 45 1.90 0.74 -0.30
CA TYR A 45 2.15 -0.01 0.93
C TYR A 45 3.63 -0.04 1.29
N LYS A 46 4.49 -0.31 0.32
CA LYS A 46 5.94 -0.34 0.54
C LYS A 46 6.47 1.00 1.05
N ARG A 47 6.15 2.10 0.37
CA ARG A 47 6.67 3.44 0.74
C ARG A 47 6.20 3.88 2.12
N VAL A 48 4.92 3.66 2.43
CA VAL A 48 4.37 4.08 3.72
C VAL A 48 4.91 3.18 4.84
N PHE A 49 5.04 1.88 4.59
CA PHE A 49 5.66 0.98 5.56
C PHE A 49 7.14 1.32 5.80
N GLU A 50 7.92 1.57 4.74
CA GLU A 50 9.31 2.03 4.87
C GLU A 50 9.42 3.32 5.69
N LYS A 51 8.51 4.28 5.49
CA LYS A 51 8.43 5.50 6.32
C LYS A 51 8.10 5.18 7.77
N HIS A 52 7.08 4.34 8.00
CA HIS A 52 6.65 3.92 9.34
C HIS A 52 7.81 3.24 10.10
N ILE A 53 8.52 2.32 9.45
CA ILE A 53 9.69 1.65 10.03
C ILE A 53 10.80 2.64 10.38
N ARG A 54 11.15 3.56 9.49
CA ARG A 54 12.20 4.56 9.76
C ARG A 54 11.87 5.46 10.96
N VAL A 55 10.59 5.79 11.15
CA VAL A 55 10.15 6.70 12.22
C VAL A 55 10.00 5.96 13.55
N HIS A 56 9.39 4.78 13.56
CA HIS A 56 8.96 4.11 14.80
C HIS A 56 9.80 2.88 15.18
N HIS A 57 10.56 2.30 14.25
CA HIS A 57 11.24 1.02 14.45
C HIS A 57 12.68 1.04 13.91
N GLN A 58 13.55 1.85 14.52
CA GLN A 58 14.94 2.06 14.08
C GLN A 58 15.76 0.76 13.96
N ASN A 59 15.45 -0.26 14.77
CA ASN A 59 16.14 -1.56 14.79
C ASN A 59 15.33 -2.66 14.09
N TYR A 60 14.39 -2.32 13.19
CA TYR A 60 13.51 -3.29 12.53
C TYR A 60 14.27 -4.42 11.84
N GLU A 61 15.41 -4.15 11.20
CA GLU A 61 16.19 -5.15 10.46
C GLU A 61 16.73 -6.27 11.37
N GLU A 62 17.05 -5.94 12.62
CA GLU A 62 17.62 -6.85 13.63
C GLU A 62 16.54 -7.64 14.39
N GLN A 63 15.27 -7.26 14.23
CA GLN A 63 14.17 -7.97 14.88
C GLN A 63 13.95 -9.38 14.31
N SER A 64 13.43 -10.27 15.15
CA SER A 64 13.00 -11.59 14.70
C SER A 64 11.85 -11.50 13.70
N VAL A 65 11.63 -12.58 12.95
CA VAL A 65 10.55 -12.67 11.96
C VAL A 65 9.19 -12.47 12.62
N GLU A 66 8.98 -13.01 13.82
CA GLU A 66 7.72 -12.87 14.57
C GLU A 66 7.41 -11.41 14.91
N VAL A 67 8.43 -10.65 15.32
CA VAL A 67 8.29 -9.23 15.64
C VAL A 67 8.03 -8.41 14.38
N LYS A 68 8.75 -8.69 13.29
CA LYS A 68 8.51 -8.06 11.98
C LYS A 68 7.09 -8.28 11.49
N ASN A 69 6.59 -9.52 11.62
CA ASN A 69 5.21 -9.88 11.27
C ASN A 69 4.20 -9.09 12.12
N ARG A 70 4.44 -8.97 13.43
CA ARG A 70 3.55 -8.22 14.33
C ARG A 70 3.50 -6.73 13.98
N ILE A 71 4.67 -6.10 13.79
CA ILE A 71 4.78 -4.69 13.40
C ILE A 71 4.02 -4.43 12.09
N PHE A 72 4.20 -5.32 11.11
CA PHE A 72 3.49 -5.19 9.85
C PHE A 72 1.98 -5.37 10.00
N GLN A 73 1.52 -6.30 10.86
CA GLN A 73 0.09 -6.50 11.09
C GLN A 73 -0.55 -5.26 11.75
N GLU A 74 0.12 -4.65 12.72
CA GLU A 74 -0.31 -3.41 13.36
C GLU A 74 -0.36 -2.24 12.35
N PHE A 75 0.67 -2.12 11.53
CA PHE A 75 0.70 -1.18 10.41
C PHE A 75 -0.45 -1.44 9.42
N TYR A 76 -0.65 -2.69 9.00
CA TYR A 76 -1.70 -3.05 8.06
C TYR A 76 -3.09 -2.71 8.63
N ASN A 77 -3.38 -3.11 9.87
CA ASN A 77 -4.68 -2.86 10.49
C ASN A 77 -5.00 -1.35 10.61
N SER A 78 -4.00 -0.50 10.83
CA SER A 78 -4.18 0.95 10.95
C SER A 78 -4.23 1.66 9.59
N PHE A 79 -3.39 1.25 8.63
CA PHE A 79 -3.25 1.92 7.33
C PHE A 79 -4.25 1.42 6.29
N HIS A 80 -4.56 0.11 6.29
CA HIS A 80 -5.33 -0.53 5.22
C HIS A 80 -6.72 0.06 4.98
N PRO A 81 -7.53 0.40 6.01
CA PRO A 81 -8.84 1.01 5.76
C PRO A 81 -8.74 2.34 5.00
N LYS A 82 -7.79 3.21 5.37
CA LYS A 82 -7.54 4.50 4.72
C LYS A 82 -7.01 4.30 3.28
N ALA A 83 -6.06 3.38 3.10
CA ALA A 83 -5.48 3.07 1.79
C ALA A 83 -6.50 2.44 0.82
N SER A 84 -7.33 1.51 1.30
CA SER A 84 -8.36 0.84 0.50
C SER A 84 -9.41 1.84 0.00
N ALA A 85 -9.83 2.79 0.83
CA ALA A 85 -10.73 3.86 0.41
C ALA A 85 -10.11 4.73 -0.71
N ALA A 86 -8.87 5.20 -0.52
CA ALA A 86 -8.19 6.02 -1.52
C ALA A 86 -7.91 5.26 -2.84
N LEU A 87 -7.60 3.97 -2.77
CA LEU A 87 -7.42 3.13 -3.96
C LEU A 87 -8.72 2.95 -4.74
N LYS A 88 -9.86 2.79 -4.05
CA LYS A 88 -11.19 2.72 -4.70
C LYS A 88 -11.60 4.03 -5.36
N GLU A 89 -11.23 5.17 -4.79
CA GLU A 89 -11.43 6.48 -5.43
C GLU A 89 -10.54 6.65 -6.66
N LYS A 90 -9.30 6.18 -6.61
CA LYS A 90 -8.32 6.30 -7.71
C LYS A 90 -8.60 5.33 -8.87
N PHE A 91 -9.05 4.13 -8.54
CA PHE A 91 -9.43 3.10 -9.50
C PHE A 91 -10.89 2.75 -9.25
N PRO A 92 -11.84 3.64 -9.63
CA PRO A 92 -13.24 3.32 -9.53
C PRO A 92 -13.50 2.11 -10.41
N LYS A 93 -13.78 0.98 -9.79
CA LYS A 93 -14.29 -0.16 -10.53
C LYS A 93 -15.59 0.28 -11.13
N ALA A 94 -15.71 0.14 -12.44
CA ALA A 94 -16.93 0.50 -13.13
C ALA A 94 -18.08 -0.32 -12.55
N SER A 95 -18.86 0.26 -11.63
CA SER A 95 -20.28 -0.06 -11.58
C SER A 95 -20.82 0.41 -12.91
N SER A 96 -20.83 -0.50 -13.90
CA SER A 96 -21.46 -0.34 -15.21
C SER A 96 -21.49 1.11 -15.74
N ARG A 97 -20.46 1.49 -16.51
CA ARG A 97 -20.25 2.77 -17.25
C ARG A 97 -19.42 3.85 -16.55
N ALA A 98 -18.10 3.75 -16.62
CA ALA A 98 -17.23 4.88 -16.91
C ALA A 98 -15.84 4.37 -17.32
N GLN A 99 -15.41 4.65 -18.55
CA GLN A 99 -14.00 4.56 -18.93
C GLN A 99 -13.27 5.72 -18.25
N ILE A 100 -12.40 5.42 -17.29
CA ILE A 100 -11.58 6.42 -16.63
C ILE A 100 -10.18 6.36 -17.24
N ILE A 101 -9.81 7.44 -17.94
CA ILE A 101 -8.44 7.71 -18.37
C ILE A 101 -7.67 8.17 -17.13
N ILE A 102 -6.62 7.42 -16.74
CA ILE A 102 -5.80 7.75 -15.58
C ILE A 102 -4.65 8.66 -16.03
N ASP A 103 -4.70 9.92 -15.61
CA ASP A 103 -3.64 10.90 -15.85
C ASP A 103 -2.49 10.74 -14.81
N PRO A 104 -1.21 10.78 -15.24
CA PRO A 104 -0.05 10.65 -14.36
C PRO A 104 0.04 11.71 -13.25
N ASP A 105 -0.47 12.93 -13.46
CA ASP A 105 -0.44 13.97 -12.43
C ASP A 105 -1.45 13.69 -11.30
N GLY A 106 -2.54 12.97 -11.61
CA GLY A 106 -3.49 12.49 -10.60
C GLY A 106 -2.86 11.55 -9.58
N VAL A 107 -1.90 10.72 -10.02
CA VAL A 107 -1.15 9.81 -9.14
C VAL A 107 -0.26 10.59 -8.16
N LYS A 108 0.37 11.66 -8.64
CA LYS A 108 1.28 12.50 -7.86
C LYS A 108 0.53 13.31 -6.80
N GLN A 109 -0.62 13.88 -7.15
CA GLN A 109 -1.44 14.64 -6.20
C GLN A 109 -2.01 13.78 -5.08
N LEU A 110 -2.46 12.56 -5.40
CA LEU A 110 -3.00 11.64 -4.39
C LEU A 110 -1.91 11.17 -3.40
N LEU A 111 -0.70 10.90 -3.89
CA LEU A 111 0.44 10.58 -3.03
C LEU A 111 0.74 11.74 -2.06
N LEU A 112 0.63 13.00 -2.52
CA LEU A 112 0.80 14.16 -1.67
C LEU A 112 -0.29 14.24 -0.58
N MET A 113 -1.55 14.05 -0.94
CA MET A 113 -2.67 14.12 0.00
C MET A 113 -2.60 13.05 1.08
N LEU A 114 -2.28 11.81 0.72
CA LEU A 114 -2.12 10.71 1.68
C LEU A 114 -0.91 10.94 2.61
N LEU A 115 0.18 11.53 2.09
CA LEU A 115 1.34 11.90 2.89
C LEU A 115 1.03 13.03 3.89
N GLN A 116 0.18 14.00 3.50
CA GLN A 116 -0.26 15.09 4.37
C GLN A 116 -1.25 14.62 5.45
N ALA A 117 -2.19 13.74 5.11
CA ALA A 117 -3.12 13.15 6.07
C ALA A 117 -2.40 12.30 7.14
N ALA A 118 -1.29 11.65 6.77
CA ALA A 118 -0.44 10.92 7.71
C ALA A 118 0.43 11.82 8.62
N THR A 119 0.39 13.15 8.45
CA THR A 119 1.17 14.12 9.23
C THR A 119 0.32 15.06 10.09
N GLN A 120 -1.01 14.98 10.03
CA GLN A 120 -1.92 15.91 10.76
C GLN A 120 -2.61 15.29 12.00
N GLU A 121 -2.25 14.07 12.41
CA GLU A 121 -2.63 13.52 13.71
C GLU A 121 -1.49 13.84 14.71
N GLU A 122 -1.49 15.06 15.24
CA GLU A 122 -0.70 15.51 16.41
C GLU A 122 -1.65 16.15 17.44
#